data_AF-A9GHN7-F1
#
_entry.id   AF-A9GHN7-F1
#
_cell.length_a   1.000
_cell.length_b   1.000
_cell.length_c   1.000
_cell.angle_alpha   90.00
_cell.angle_beta   90.00
_cell.angle_gamma   90.00
#
_symmetry.space_group_name_H-M   'P 1'
#
loop_
_entity.id
_entity.type
_entity.pdbx_description
1 polymer ?
#
loop_
_entity_poly.entity_id
_entity_poly.type
_entity_poly.pdbx_seq_one_letter_code
_entity_poly.pdbx_strand_id
1 'polypeptide(L)'
;MSAHFQGKAYEQWFRDLRITDAPLTRRGLVEALDFFHQRMPGLDRRTMLAFLRGMDLHRPVKRVLLQPNSEIAAFRRSTESPFKLFYTKVGANLHSLGVNPHDRRFQRFRVRALVEVLESYAAPVVDTWSELLPVGVYRHYTARGGGIQYVIPGSYGCLLVAV
;
A
#
# COMPACT_ATOMS: atom_id res chain seq x y z
N MET A 1 8.73 -7.39 26.10
CA MET A 1 10.15 -7.01 26.03
C MET A 1 10.35 -6.18 24.78
N SER A 2 10.49 -4.86 24.94
CA SER A 2 10.53 -3.89 23.83
C SER A 2 11.97 -3.79 23.30
N ALA A 3 12.22 -4.32 22.11
CA ALA A 3 13.56 -4.37 21.54
C ALA A 3 14.06 -2.96 21.17
N HIS A 4 15.10 -2.54 21.88
CA HIS A 4 15.84 -1.28 21.71
C HIS A 4 16.80 -1.34 20.51
N PHE A 5 16.31 -1.77 19.33
CA PHE A 5 17.16 -2.11 18.17
C PHE A 5 17.17 -1.07 17.02
N GLN A 6 16.44 0.04 17.13
CA GLN A 6 15.92 0.72 15.92
C GLN A 6 16.46 2.13 15.61
N GLY A 7 17.52 2.60 16.26
CA GLY A 7 18.10 3.91 15.93
C GLY A 7 18.83 3.90 14.59
N LYS A 8 19.95 3.16 14.51
CA LYS A 8 20.87 3.23 13.35
C LYS A 8 20.38 2.50 12.10
N ALA A 9 19.54 1.46 12.23
CA ALA A 9 19.09 0.64 11.10
C ALA A 9 18.20 1.42 10.11
N TYR A 10 17.53 2.47 10.59
CA TYR A 10 16.56 3.24 9.80
C TYR A 10 17.05 4.63 9.37
N GLU A 11 18.23 5.06 9.82
CA GLU A 11 18.80 6.37 9.47
C GLU A 11 18.94 6.58 7.96
N GLN A 12 19.40 5.55 7.23
CA GLN A 12 19.51 5.64 5.78
C GLN A 12 18.13 5.84 5.12
N TRP A 13 17.08 5.21 5.66
CA TRP A 13 15.72 5.37 5.16
C TRP A 13 15.16 6.76 5.46
N PHE A 14 15.40 7.30 6.66
CA PHE A 14 15.01 8.66 7.01
C PHE A 14 15.63 9.68 6.05
N ARG A 15 16.92 9.52 5.73
CA ARG A 15 17.62 10.38 4.76
C ARG A 15 17.04 10.27 3.35
N ASP A 16 16.86 9.05 2.85
CA ASP A 16 16.44 8.83 1.47
C ASP A 16 14.98 9.25 1.20
N LEU A 17 14.14 9.22 2.23
CA LEU A 17 12.75 9.69 2.18
C LEU A 17 12.57 11.12 2.70
N ARG A 18 13.66 11.79 3.12
CA ARG A 18 13.65 13.14 3.72
C ARG A 18 12.63 13.26 4.87
N ILE A 19 12.56 12.22 5.69
CA ILE A 19 11.66 12.15 6.84
C ILE A 19 12.16 13.09 7.92
N THR A 20 11.26 13.93 8.43
CA THR A 20 11.53 14.83 9.55
C THR A 20 11.65 14.07 10.87
N ASP A 21 12.02 14.78 11.93
CA ASP A 21 12.11 14.21 13.28
C ASP A 21 10.73 13.99 13.94
N ALA A 22 9.64 14.22 13.21
CA ALA A 22 8.29 14.03 13.67
C ALA A 22 8.06 12.58 14.15
N PRO A 23 7.67 12.37 15.43
CA PRO A 23 7.54 11.02 16.00
C PRO A 23 6.52 10.13 15.29
N LEU A 24 5.44 10.71 14.75
CA LEU A 24 4.44 9.95 14.00
C LEU A 24 5.02 9.37 12.70
N THR A 25 5.73 10.20 11.94
CA THR A 25 6.30 9.84 10.65
C THR A 25 7.40 8.80 10.78
N ARG A 26 8.29 8.97 11.78
CA ARG A 26 9.32 7.97 12.07
C ARG A 26 8.72 6.63 12.49
N ARG A 27 7.72 6.62 13.38
CA ARG A 27 7.02 5.39 13.78
C ARG A 27 6.33 4.70 12.61
N GLY A 28 5.63 5.46 11.76
CA GLY A 28 4.97 4.90 10.58
C GLY A 28 5.94 4.27 9.58
N LEU A 29 7.11 4.90 9.38
CA LEU A 29 8.16 4.35 8.53
C LEU A 29 8.72 3.04 9.11
N VAL A 30 9.05 3.03 10.40
CA VAL A 30 9.57 1.84 11.09
C VAL A 30 8.57 0.69 11.01
N GLU A 31 7.29 0.97 11.29
CA GLU A 31 6.21 -0.02 11.23
C GLU A 31 6.10 -0.66 9.83
N ALA A 32 6.13 0.17 8.78
CA ALA A 32 6.07 -0.30 7.39
C ALA A 32 7.30 -1.15 7.02
N LEU A 33 8.50 -0.70 7.39
CA LEU A 33 9.75 -1.42 7.11
C LEU A 33 9.81 -2.75 7.87
N ASP A 34 9.46 -2.77 9.15
CA ASP A 34 9.37 -4.00 9.93
C ASP A 34 8.36 -4.96 9.29
N PHE A 35 7.22 -4.47 8.79
CA PHE A 35 6.24 -5.30 8.08
C PHE A 35 6.80 -5.86 6.78
N PHE A 36 7.47 -5.05 5.96
CA PHE A 36 8.07 -5.51 4.71
C PHE A 36 9.15 -6.55 4.94
N HIS A 37 10.07 -6.34 5.88
CA HIS A 37 11.11 -7.32 6.19
C HIS A 37 10.54 -8.65 6.69
N GLN A 38 9.47 -8.61 7.49
CA GLN A 38 8.88 -9.82 8.07
C GLN A 38 7.96 -10.57 7.10
N ARG A 39 7.16 -9.85 6.31
CA ARG A 39 6.11 -10.45 5.47
C ARG A 39 6.47 -10.53 4.00
N MET A 40 7.51 -9.82 3.58
CA MET A 40 7.97 -9.74 2.19
C MET A 40 9.51 -9.75 2.12
N PRO A 41 10.21 -10.76 2.67
CA PRO A 41 11.67 -10.74 2.81
C PRO A 41 12.43 -10.66 1.47
N GLY A 42 11.80 -11.06 0.36
CA GLY A 42 12.37 -10.94 -0.99
C GLY A 42 12.07 -9.61 -1.70
N LEU A 43 11.39 -8.66 -1.05
CA LEU A 43 11.07 -7.37 -1.64
C LEU A 43 12.36 -6.55 -1.77
N ASP A 44 12.68 -6.08 -2.98
CA ASP A 44 13.88 -5.29 -3.17
C ASP A 44 13.71 -3.86 -2.63
N ARG A 45 14.85 -3.22 -2.34
CA ARG A 45 14.90 -1.88 -1.75
C ARG A 45 14.21 -0.82 -2.60
N ARG A 46 14.32 -0.89 -3.93
CA ARG A 46 13.73 0.10 -4.84
C ARG A 46 12.21 -0.01 -4.78
N THR A 47 11.67 -1.22 -4.75
CA THR A 47 10.22 -1.46 -4.61
C THR A 47 9.71 -1.03 -3.23
N MET A 48 10.43 -1.34 -2.15
CA MET A 48 10.09 -0.83 -0.81
C MET A 48 10.02 0.71 -0.77
N LEU A 49 11.01 1.39 -1.37
CA LEU A 49 11.02 2.86 -1.45
C LEU A 49 9.81 3.39 -2.23
N ALA A 50 9.45 2.74 -3.34
CA ALA A 50 8.26 3.12 -4.10
C ALA A 50 6.97 2.95 -3.28
N PHE A 51 6.85 1.87 -2.50
CA PHE A 51 5.70 1.67 -1.62
C PHE A 51 5.62 2.73 -0.54
N LEU A 52 6.74 3.05 0.11
CA LEU A 52 6.81 4.07 1.15
C LEU A 52 6.45 5.47 0.62
N ARG A 53 6.87 5.80 -0.60
CA ARG A 53 6.47 7.04 -1.28
C ARG A 53 4.97 7.12 -1.58
N GLY A 54 4.32 5.97 -1.76
CA GLY A 54 2.87 5.87 -1.91
C GLY A 54 2.09 5.98 -0.59
N MET A 55 2.76 6.06 0.55
CA MET A 55 2.13 6.16 1.88
C MET A 55 2.22 7.58 2.43
N ASP A 56 1.11 8.08 2.97
CA ASP A 56 1.10 9.30 3.77
C ASP A 56 1.59 8.97 5.19
N LEU A 57 2.90 9.13 5.40
CA LEU A 57 3.55 8.90 6.70
C LEU A 57 3.25 10.03 7.72
N HIS A 58 2.51 11.08 7.36
CA HIS A 58 1.97 12.03 8.34
C HIS A 58 0.68 11.52 9.00
N ARG A 59 0.19 10.35 8.56
CA ARG A 59 -0.93 9.64 9.16
C ARG A 59 -0.47 8.31 9.76
N PRO A 60 -1.28 7.71 10.65
CA PRO A 60 -0.94 6.42 11.22
C PRO A 60 -0.76 5.34 10.15
N VAL A 61 0.36 4.62 10.25
CA VAL A 61 0.61 3.34 9.58
C VAL A 61 0.60 2.28 10.68
N LYS A 62 -0.13 1.19 10.47
CA LYS A 62 -0.30 0.15 11.50
C LYS A 62 -0.57 -1.21 10.89
N ARG A 63 -0.16 -2.26 11.58
CA ARG A 63 -0.63 -3.62 11.33
C ARG A 63 -2.05 -3.77 11.85
N VAL A 64 -2.92 -4.36 11.04
CA VAL A 64 -4.29 -4.73 11.44
C VAL A 64 -4.57 -6.17 11.03
N LEU A 65 -5.41 -6.85 11.80
CA LEU A 65 -5.89 -8.18 11.46
C LEU A 65 -7.25 -8.07 10.79
N LEU A 66 -7.33 -8.49 9.52
CA LEU A 66 -8.61 -8.64 8.84
C LEU A 66 -9.21 -10.01 9.20
N GLN A 67 -10.42 -9.98 9.73
CA GLN A 67 -11.14 -11.19 10.16
C GLN A 67 -11.71 -11.94 8.94
N PRO A 68 -11.84 -13.28 9.01
CA PRO A 68 -12.61 -14.04 8.03
C PRO A 68 -13.99 -13.41 7.78
N ASN A 69 -14.45 -13.47 6.55
CA ASN A 69 -15.67 -12.86 6.02
C ASN A 69 -15.70 -11.32 5.96
N SER A 70 -14.66 -10.62 6.41
CA SER A 70 -14.53 -9.18 6.16
C SER A 70 -14.46 -8.91 4.66
N GLU A 71 -15.05 -7.79 4.23
CA GLU A 71 -15.01 -7.36 2.83
C GLU A 71 -13.99 -6.25 2.61
N ILE A 72 -13.21 -6.40 1.55
CA ILE A 72 -12.29 -5.38 1.06
C ILE A 72 -12.50 -5.21 -0.44
N ALA A 73 -11.87 -4.19 -1.00
CA ALA A 73 -11.96 -3.90 -2.42
C ALA A 73 -10.58 -3.66 -3.02
N ALA A 74 -10.54 -3.73 -4.34
CA ALA A 74 -9.44 -3.22 -5.13
C ALA A 74 -9.95 -2.69 -6.46
N PHE A 75 -9.10 -1.90 -7.13
CA PHE A 75 -9.37 -1.42 -8.48
C PHE A 75 -8.33 -2.02 -9.43
N ARG A 76 -8.80 -2.80 -10.41
CA ARG A 76 -7.97 -3.61 -11.30
C ARG A 76 -8.35 -3.36 -12.76
N ARG A 77 -7.36 -3.41 -13.65
CA ARG A 77 -7.63 -3.52 -15.10
C ARG A 77 -8.07 -4.94 -15.43
N SER A 78 -8.81 -5.10 -16.52
CA SER A 78 -9.29 -6.41 -16.98
C SER A 78 -8.15 -7.39 -17.31
N THR A 79 -6.97 -6.88 -17.65
CA THR A 79 -5.76 -7.64 -17.99
C THR A 79 -4.88 -7.98 -16.79
N GLU A 80 -5.22 -7.48 -15.60
CA GLU A 80 -4.44 -7.70 -14.39
C GLU A 80 -4.91 -8.94 -13.62
N SER A 81 -3.98 -9.63 -12.96
CA SER A 81 -4.36 -10.59 -11.91
C SER A 81 -5.24 -9.89 -10.88
N PRO A 82 -6.36 -10.50 -10.44
CA PRO A 82 -7.19 -9.95 -9.37
C PRO A 82 -6.41 -9.88 -8.06
N PHE A 83 -5.55 -10.87 -7.81
CA PHE A 83 -4.73 -10.98 -6.61
C PHE A 83 -3.39 -10.26 -6.80
N LYS A 84 -3.29 -9.05 -6.23
CA LYS A 84 -2.07 -8.22 -6.15
C LYS A 84 -1.76 -7.87 -4.70
N LEU A 85 -1.00 -6.81 -4.46
CA LEU A 85 -0.57 -6.38 -3.12
C LEU A 85 -1.50 -5.35 -2.48
N PHE A 86 -2.04 -4.41 -3.26
CA PHE A 86 -2.76 -3.26 -2.73
C PHE A 86 -4.28 -3.42 -2.80
N TYR A 87 -4.93 -3.23 -1.66
CA TYR A 87 -6.38 -3.28 -1.46
C TYR A 87 -6.84 -2.05 -0.68
N THR A 88 -8.15 -1.90 -0.48
CA THR A 88 -8.77 -0.78 0.22
C THR A 88 -10.08 -1.22 0.88
N LYS A 89 -10.74 -0.33 1.61
CA LYS A 89 -12.08 -0.55 2.15
C LYS A 89 -13.12 -0.56 1.03
N VAL A 90 -14.17 -1.36 1.17
CA VAL A 90 -15.36 -1.24 0.30
C VAL A 90 -15.94 0.17 0.44
N GLY A 91 -16.34 0.78 -0.69
CA GLY A 91 -16.82 2.16 -0.74
C GLY A 91 -15.72 3.22 -0.86
N ALA A 92 -14.44 2.84 -0.89
CA ALA A 92 -13.36 3.78 -1.12
C ALA A 92 -13.44 4.45 -2.51
N ASN A 93 -13.09 5.73 -2.56
CA ASN A 93 -13.01 6.48 -3.80
C ASN A 93 -11.68 6.20 -4.52
N LEU A 94 -11.72 5.69 -5.75
CA LEU A 94 -10.54 5.40 -6.57
C LEU A 94 -9.56 6.58 -6.67
N HIS A 95 -10.06 7.81 -6.77
CA HIS A 95 -9.23 9.02 -6.88
C HIS A 95 -8.42 9.34 -5.61
N SER A 96 -8.73 8.68 -4.50
CA SER A 96 -8.04 8.83 -3.21
C SER A 96 -6.96 7.78 -2.97
N LEU A 97 -6.71 6.85 -3.90
CA LEU A 97 -5.86 5.68 -3.68
C LEU A 97 -4.48 5.75 -4.34
N GLY A 98 -4.02 6.94 -4.75
CA GLY A 98 -2.67 7.07 -5.31
C GLY A 98 -2.48 6.42 -6.69
N VAL A 99 -3.55 6.06 -7.40
CA VAL A 99 -3.49 5.35 -8.68
C VAL A 99 -4.31 6.04 -9.78
N ASN A 100 -3.89 5.88 -11.03
CA ASN A 100 -4.62 6.35 -12.19
C ASN A 100 -5.93 5.55 -12.36
N PRO A 101 -7.10 6.20 -12.42
CA PRO A 101 -8.39 5.55 -12.53
C PRO A 101 -8.63 4.88 -13.89
N HIS A 102 -7.87 5.24 -14.93
CA HIS A 102 -8.13 4.78 -16.29
C HIS A 102 -8.14 3.25 -16.41
N ASP A 103 -9.25 2.74 -16.97
CA ASP A 103 -9.53 1.32 -17.20
C ASP A 103 -9.48 0.43 -15.94
N ARG A 104 -9.54 1.02 -14.74
CA ARG A 104 -9.63 0.25 -13.51
C ARG A 104 -11.09 0.08 -13.10
N ARG A 105 -11.48 -1.16 -12.84
CA ARG A 105 -12.81 -1.52 -12.36
C ARG A 105 -12.75 -1.92 -10.90
N PHE A 106 -13.81 -1.59 -10.18
CA PHE A 106 -14.00 -2.04 -8.81
C PHE A 106 -14.12 -3.56 -8.77
N GLN A 107 -13.40 -4.18 -7.85
CA GLN A 107 -13.49 -5.60 -7.57
C GLN A 107 -13.56 -5.81 -6.06
N ARG A 108 -14.58 -6.54 -5.61
CA ARG A 108 -14.78 -6.89 -4.21
C ARG A 108 -14.13 -8.21 -3.88
N PHE A 109 -13.59 -8.30 -2.67
CA PHE A 109 -13.00 -9.52 -2.13
C PHE A 109 -13.56 -9.80 -0.74
N ARG A 110 -13.66 -11.08 -0.42
CA ARG A 110 -13.93 -11.56 0.93
C ARG A 110 -12.67 -12.18 1.51
N VAL A 111 -12.37 -11.84 2.76
CA VAL A 111 -11.26 -12.43 3.50
C VAL A 111 -11.63 -13.87 3.88
N ARG A 112 -10.85 -14.85 3.42
CA ARG A 112 -11.08 -16.28 3.67
C ARG A 112 -10.55 -16.71 5.03
N ALA A 113 -9.40 -16.16 5.43
CA ALA A 113 -8.70 -16.53 6.64
C ALA A 113 -8.13 -15.27 7.31
N LEU A 114 -7.94 -15.32 8.63
CA LEU A 114 -7.33 -14.23 9.38
C LEU A 114 -6.00 -13.84 8.74
N VAL A 115 -5.83 -12.56 8.41
CA VAL A 115 -4.62 -12.06 7.75
C VAL A 115 -4.18 -10.74 8.39
N GLU A 116 -2.89 -10.68 8.74
CA GLU A 116 -2.25 -9.42 9.12
C GLU A 116 -1.92 -8.62 7.86
N VAL A 117 -2.34 -7.36 7.85
CA VAL A 117 -2.13 -6.45 6.74
C VAL A 117 -1.53 -5.15 7.26
N LEU A 118 -0.81 -4.43 6.40
CA LEU A 118 -0.36 -3.08 6.70
C LEU A 118 -1.43 -2.09 6.23
N GLU A 119 -2.10 -1.43 7.16
CA GLU A 119 -3.01 -0.31 6.89
C GLU A 119 -2.21 1.00 6.85
N SER A 120 -2.41 1.79 5.81
CA SER A 120 -1.90 3.16 5.71
C SER A 120 -2.88 4.04 4.92
N TYR A 121 -2.57 5.33 4.84
CA TYR A 121 -3.24 6.25 3.92
C TYR A 121 -2.39 6.41 2.66
N ALA A 122 -3.03 6.53 1.50
CA ALA A 122 -2.34 6.85 0.26
C ALA A 122 -1.83 8.30 0.28
N ALA A 123 -0.58 8.51 -0.08
CA ALA A 123 -0.04 9.85 -0.28
C ALA A 123 -0.62 10.49 -1.56
N PRO A 124 -0.67 11.82 -1.66
CA PRO A 124 -0.77 12.49 -2.94
C PRO A 124 0.48 12.16 -3.75
N VAL A 125 0.31 11.56 -4.93
CA VAL A 125 1.41 11.08 -5.76
C VAL A 125 1.11 11.31 -7.23
N VAL A 126 2.16 11.55 -8.00
CA VAL A 126 2.10 11.41 -9.44
C VAL A 126 2.26 9.93 -9.75
N ASP A 127 1.21 9.31 -10.29
CA ASP A 127 1.28 7.93 -10.74
C ASP A 127 2.16 7.86 -12.00
N THR A 128 3.39 7.40 -11.81
CA THR A 128 4.39 7.14 -12.86
C THR A 128 4.57 5.65 -13.12
N TRP A 129 3.70 4.79 -12.59
CA TRP A 129 3.85 3.33 -12.65
C TRP A 129 2.69 2.62 -13.34
N SER A 130 1.57 3.31 -13.59
CA SER A 130 0.47 2.81 -14.41
C SER A 130 0.74 2.82 -15.93
N GLU A 131 2.00 2.89 -16.37
CA GLU A 131 2.39 3.07 -17.78
C GLU A 131 2.16 1.82 -18.63
N LEU A 132 1.37 1.99 -19.69
CA LEU A 132 1.38 1.31 -21.00
C LEU A 132 0.05 1.69 -21.66
N LEU A 133 -0.07 2.95 -22.06
CA LEU A 133 -1.15 3.42 -22.93
C LEU A 133 -0.48 3.94 -24.21
N PRO A 134 -1.11 3.74 -25.39
CA PRO A 134 -0.50 4.04 -26.67
C PRO A 134 -0.01 5.49 -26.76
N VAL A 135 1.06 5.69 -27.54
CA VAL A 135 1.73 6.97 -27.76
C VAL A 135 0.72 8.10 -27.97
N GLY A 136 0.72 9.10 -27.07
CA GLY A 136 -0.13 10.30 -27.17
C GLY A 136 -1.11 10.52 -26.01
N VAL A 137 -1.34 9.52 -25.15
CA VAL A 137 -2.11 9.62 -23.90
C VAL A 137 -1.34 8.70 -22.94
N TYR A 138 -0.62 9.11 -21.88
CA TYR A 138 -1.00 9.79 -20.65
C TYR A 138 0.25 10.47 -20.06
N ARG A 139 0.19 11.77 -19.76
CA ARG A 139 1.22 12.44 -18.96
C ARG A 139 0.70 12.55 -17.52
N HIS A 140 1.34 11.86 -16.58
CA HIS A 140 1.29 12.14 -15.15
C HIS A 140 -0.12 12.29 -14.55
N TYR A 141 -0.72 11.19 -14.08
CA TYR A 141 -1.94 11.31 -13.27
C TYR A 141 -1.57 11.74 -11.84
N THR A 142 -2.02 12.92 -11.42
CA THR A 142 -1.86 13.35 -10.03
C THR A 142 -3.03 12.82 -9.21
N ALA A 143 -2.78 11.77 -8.44
CA ALA A 143 -3.74 11.22 -7.50
C ALA A 143 -3.74 12.08 -6.23
N ARG A 144 -4.94 12.37 -5.70
CA ARG A 144 -5.08 13.21 -4.49
C ARG A 144 -4.58 12.52 -3.22
N GLY A 145 -4.59 11.19 -3.20
CA GLY A 145 -4.35 10.42 -1.98
C GLY A 145 -5.46 10.58 -0.94
N GLY A 146 -5.16 10.23 0.30
CA GLY A 146 -6.03 10.37 1.47
C GLY A 146 -6.99 9.20 1.72
N GLY A 147 -7.09 8.25 0.80
CA GLY A 147 -7.83 7.00 0.99
C GLY A 147 -7.04 5.96 1.78
N ILE A 148 -7.75 5.08 2.48
CA ILE A 148 -7.11 3.95 3.18
C ILE A 148 -6.65 2.92 2.15
N GLN A 149 -5.44 2.41 2.33
CA GLN A 149 -4.90 1.30 1.56
C GLN A 149 -4.39 0.21 2.50
N TYR A 150 -4.49 -1.03 2.04
CA TYR A 150 -3.95 -2.22 2.70
C TYR A 150 -2.87 -2.84 1.81
N VAL A 151 -1.72 -3.17 2.39
CA VAL A 151 -0.76 -4.09 1.77
C VAL A 151 -1.03 -5.49 2.31
N ILE A 152 -1.37 -6.40 1.41
CA ILE A 152 -1.70 -7.80 1.73
C ILE A 152 -0.77 -8.73 0.91
N PRO A 153 0.37 -9.14 1.48
CA PRO A 153 1.24 -10.15 0.88
C PRO A 153 0.51 -11.48 0.75
N GLY A 154 0.76 -12.23 -0.33
CA GLY A 154 0.17 -13.55 -0.53
C GLY A 154 -1.36 -13.56 -0.65
N SER A 155 -1.94 -12.48 -1.16
CA SER A 155 -3.40 -12.27 -1.19
C SER A 155 -4.21 -13.40 -1.85
N TYR A 156 -3.63 -14.14 -2.79
CA TYR A 156 -4.24 -15.34 -3.37
C TYR A 156 -4.62 -16.41 -2.32
N GLY A 157 -3.80 -16.57 -1.27
CA GLY A 157 -4.02 -17.58 -0.24
C GLY A 157 -5.09 -17.20 0.79
N CYS A 158 -5.37 -15.89 0.95
CA CYS A 158 -6.23 -15.38 2.02
C CYS A 158 -7.48 -14.64 1.55
N LEU A 159 -7.64 -14.38 0.25
CA LEU A 159 -8.80 -13.68 -0.32
C LEU A 159 -9.57 -14.56 -1.30
N LEU A 160 -10.85 -14.28 -1.44
CA LEU A 160 -11.74 -14.79 -2.47
C LEU A 160 -12.32 -13.62 -3.25
N VAL A 161 -12.43 -13.73 -4.57
CA VAL A 161 -13.20 -12.76 -5.36
C VAL A 161 -14.66 -12.93 -4.98
N ALA A 162 -15.30 -11.84 -4.54
CA ALA A 162 -16.72 -11.84 -4.23
C ALA A 162 -17.50 -11.58 -5.53
N VAL A 163 -18.51 -12.42 -5.78
CA VAL A 163 -19.48 -12.26 -6.87
C VAL A 163 -20.57 -11.29 -6.44
#